data_AF-R0LL97-F1
#
_entry.id   AF-R0LL97-F1
#
_cell.length_a   1.000
_cell.length_b   1.000
_cell.length_c   1.000
_cell.angle_alpha   90.00
_cell.angle_beta   90.00
_cell.angle_gamma   90.00
#
_symmetry.space_group_name_H-M   'P 1'
#
loop_
_entity.id
_entity.type
_entity.pdbx_description
1 polymer ?
#
loop_
_entity_poly.entity_id
_entity_poly.type
_entity_poly.pdbx_seq_one_letter_code
_entity_poly.pdbx_strand_id
1 'polypeptide(L)'
;VWLNKLRYFRRSGVHHLSFHGLTRNRETLQQKAELIPSRRLSMVQTTIEENFLEGTLHLLNDFVSGQHYPPKETISHLVRHILLNPHQGEVLKDTYMLLMKIQMLHPATTSTMGWNWALLKYIMEDQEKPPGRLLFLQYVVQTLEDDFQHNLRLRLLQKSIAKKVLSCNGCFSNVKEVVEWLVAAVTGIGFSQPQEAEGTHSAAARAECSSPAARPCSAGGAEALPSTVFAQKAMFLLQRMLSMAVEVDRSPNCNSYKIADLIFPFILNIPVRSQREALLNSMDSHLLRCKLLEMMFHHSCDVPTTLPLSLSKILYFLGHSSVLLQYQDDVATWQRWDEMLEYLSLLLISYQNVILDHLRSSLYERMDLIIQKAKPRLQDDDEISHLDIYLKTEDFLSRMQQLLGQPFPLQINEKVCMIQQLFLIFTAT
;
A
#
# COMPACT_ATOMS: atom_id res chain seq x y z
N VAL A 1 2.74 -0.28 24.87
CA VAL A 1 4.22 -0.18 24.78
C VAL A 1 4.81 -1.09 23.71
N TRP A 2 4.34 -2.34 23.56
CA TRP A 2 4.92 -3.29 22.61
C TRP A 2 4.42 -3.18 21.16
N LEU A 3 3.18 -2.76 20.92
CA LEU A 3 2.62 -2.58 19.57
C LEU A 3 3.45 -1.63 18.67
N ASN A 4 4.10 -0.62 19.27
CA ASN A 4 4.97 0.32 18.57
C ASN A 4 6.25 -0.33 18.01
N LYS A 5 6.57 -1.58 18.40
CA LYS A 5 7.70 -2.37 17.88
C LYS A 5 7.35 -3.18 16.63
N LEU A 6 6.07 -3.44 16.38
CA LEU A 6 5.66 -3.99 15.08
C LEU A 6 5.69 -2.81 14.09
N ARG A 7 6.69 -2.77 13.19
CA ARG A 7 6.94 -1.62 12.29
C ARG A 7 5.70 -1.15 11.52
N TYR A 8 4.80 -2.07 11.18
CA TYR A 8 3.51 -1.81 10.51
C TYR A 8 2.47 -1.05 11.35
N PHE A 9 2.66 -1.00 12.67
CA PHE A 9 1.74 -0.38 13.63
C PHE A 9 2.40 0.77 14.39
N ARG A 10 3.56 1.24 13.92
CA ARG A 10 4.34 2.34 14.50
C ARG A 10 3.69 3.70 14.29
N ARG A 11 2.74 3.80 13.35
CA ARG A 11 1.90 4.98 13.22
C ARG A 11 0.80 4.90 14.26
N SER A 12 0.83 5.82 15.23
CA SER A 12 -0.38 6.38 15.82
C SER A 12 -1.41 6.52 14.71
N GLY A 13 -2.67 6.07 14.91
CA GLY A 13 -3.76 6.36 13.96
C GLY A 13 -3.59 7.78 13.44
N VAL A 14 -3.48 7.90 12.11
CA VAL A 14 -2.86 9.03 11.39
C VAL A 14 -3.13 10.36 12.09
N HIS A 15 -2.04 11.09 12.41
CA HIS A 15 -2.01 12.48 12.85
C HIS A 15 -3.39 13.15 12.87
N HIS A 16 -4.11 12.96 13.97
CA HIS A 16 -5.21 13.83 14.35
C HIS A 16 -4.63 15.16 14.85
N LEU A 17 -3.84 15.85 14.01
CA LEU A 17 -3.38 17.21 14.28
C LEU A 17 -4.57 18.12 14.63
N SER A 18 -5.76 17.78 14.14
CA SER A 18 -7.03 18.46 14.42
C SER A 18 -7.81 17.96 15.65
N PHE A 19 -7.51 16.78 16.21
CA PHE A 19 -8.30 16.20 17.31
C PHE A 19 -7.47 15.79 18.54
N HIS A 20 -6.28 16.38 18.72
CA HIS A 20 -5.46 16.20 19.93
C HIS A 20 -6.19 16.55 21.25
N GLY A 21 -7.35 17.20 21.20
CA GLY A 21 -8.23 17.47 22.35
C GLY A 21 -9.38 16.48 22.58
N LEU A 22 -9.62 15.51 21.68
CA LEU A 22 -10.70 14.50 21.81
C LEU A 22 -10.20 13.16 22.39
N THR A 23 -9.03 13.13 23.02
CA THR A 23 -8.53 11.94 23.73
C THR A 23 -9.58 11.46 24.73
N ARG A 24 -10.15 10.28 24.45
CA ARG A 24 -11.13 9.59 25.29
C ARG A 24 -10.54 9.41 26.69
N ASN A 25 -11.00 10.23 27.64
CA ASN A 25 -10.61 10.13 29.04
C ASN A 25 -10.91 8.72 29.55
N ARG A 26 -9.95 8.09 30.24
CA ARG A 26 -10.10 6.74 30.84
C ARG A 26 -11.32 6.63 31.76
N GLU A 27 -11.84 7.74 32.27
CA GLU A 27 -13.01 7.78 33.14
C GLU A 27 -14.35 7.58 32.39
N THR A 28 -14.40 7.81 31.07
CA THR A 28 -15.60 7.58 30.24
C THR A 28 -15.77 6.12 29.76
N LEU A 29 -14.94 5.20 30.25
CA LEU A 29 -14.96 3.77 29.86
C LEU A 29 -16.22 3.01 30.31
N GLN A 30 -17.07 3.57 31.18
CA GLN A 30 -18.19 2.85 31.79
C GLN A 30 -19.59 3.14 31.21
N GLN A 31 -19.77 4.15 30.37
CA GLN A 31 -21.07 4.39 29.73
C GLN A 31 -21.12 3.76 28.33
N LYS A 32 -22.11 2.89 28.13
CA LYS A 32 -22.39 2.25 26.84
C LYS A 32 -22.79 3.35 25.85
N ALA A 33 -22.11 3.42 24.71
CA ALA A 33 -22.51 4.34 23.65
C ALA A 33 -23.88 3.94 23.09
N GLU A 34 -24.72 4.93 22.84
CA GLU A 34 -26.10 4.78 22.36
C GLU A 34 -26.26 5.47 21.00
N LEU A 35 -27.33 5.12 20.29
CA LEU A 35 -27.67 5.81 19.05
C LEU A 35 -28.06 7.27 19.37
N ILE A 36 -27.80 8.18 18.43
CA ILE A 36 -28.32 9.55 18.53
C ILE A 36 -29.85 9.48 18.80
N PRO A 37 -30.38 10.21 19.79
CA PRO A 37 -31.79 10.15 20.14
C PRO A 37 -32.71 10.49 18.96
N SER A 38 -33.88 9.84 18.87
CA SER A 38 -34.80 9.94 17.73
C SER A 38 -35.16 11.38 17.35
N ARG A 39 -35.32 12.28 18.34
CA ARG A 39 -35.63 13.71 18.09
C ARG A 39 -34.50 14.45 17.39
N ARG A 40 -33.24 14.10 17.67
CA ARG A 40 -32.08 14.69 16.97
C ARG A 40 -31.90 14.05 15.60
N LEU A 41 -32.12 12.74 15.49
CA LEU A 41 -32.11 12.04 14.21
C LEU A 41 -33.18 12.54 13.25
N SER A 42 -34.37 12.89 13.73
CA SER A 42 -35.43 13.45 12.87
C SER A 42 -34.99 14.77 12.24
N MET A 43 -34.25 15.62 12.97
CA MET A 43 -33.69 16.86 12.41
C MET A 43 -32.70 16.57 11.28
N VAL A 44 -31.81 15.59 11.48
CA VAL A 44 -30.86 15.15 10.45
C VAL A 44 -31.62 14.58 9.24
N GLN A 45 -32.64 13.76 9.46
CA GLN A 45 -33.46 13.19 8.39
C GLN A 45 -34.16 14.28 7.58
N THR A 46 -34.73 15.31 8.21
CA THR A 46 -35.31 16.45 7.50
C THR A 46 -34.28 17.12 6.59
N THR A 47 -33.05 17.38 7.07
CA THR A 47 -32.01 17.97 6.21
C THR A 47 -31.57 17.05 5.07
N ILE A 48 -31.59 15.73 5.28
CA ILE A 48 -31.29 14.74 4.24
C ILE A 48 -32.38 14.76 3.17
N GLU A 49 -33.65 14.78 3.57
CA GLU A 49 -34.82 14.84 2.68
C GLU A 49 -34.84 16.14 1.85
N GLU A 50 -34.42 17.25 2.46
CA GLU A 50 -34.30 18.56 1.80
C GLU A 50 -33.05 18.70 0.92
N ASN A 51 -32.17 17.68 0.87
CA ASN A 51 -30.86 17.73 0.21
C ASN A 51 -29.96 18.88 0.70
N PHE A 52 -30.12 19.30 1.97
CA PHE A 52 -29.30 20.35 2.58
C PHE A 52 -28.07 19.76 3.27
N LEU A 53 -27.03 19.53 2.46
CA LEU A 53 -25.83 18.77 2.84
C LEU A 53 -25.04 19.42 3.99
N GLU A 54 -24.84 20.74 3.92
CA GLU A 54 -24.11 21.49 4.94
C GLU A 54 -24.84 21.42 6.28
N GLY A 55 -26.18 21.51 6.26
CA GLY A 55 -27.02 21.31 7.43
C GLY A 55 -26.92 19.90 7.99
N THR A 56 -26.97 18.88 7.13
CA THR A 56 -26.78 17.47 7.53
C THR A 56 -25.42 17.27 8.21
N LEU A 57 -24.34 17.76 7.61
CA LEU A 57 -22.99 17.64 8.15
C LEU A 57 -22.83 18.41 9.46
N HIS A 58 -23.37 19.63 9.55
CA HIS A 58 -23.33 20.45 10.75
C HIS A 58 -24.06 19.78 11.93
N LEU A 59 -25.32 19.35 11.72
CA LEU A 59 -26.10 18.66 12.74
C LEU A 59 -25.43 17.37 13.21
N LEU A 60 -24.91 16.55 12.28
CA LEU A 60 -24.21 15.32 12.64
C LEU A 60 -22.91 15.60 13.39
N ASN A 61 -22.16 16.63 12.98
CA ASN A 61 -20.95 17.00 13.69
C ASN A 61 -21.23 17.41 15.15
N ASP A 62 -22.36 18.09 15.40
CA ASP A 62 -22.77 18.49 16.74
C ASP A 62 -23.34 17.32 17.57
N PHE A 63 -24.07 16.40 16.94
CA PHE A 63 -24.74 15.30 17.62
C PHE A 63 -23.82 14.10 17.90
N VAL A 64 -22.77 13.90 17.10
CA VAL A 64 -21.79 12.83 17.30
C VAL A 64 -20.85 13.19 18.46
N SER A 65 -20.89 12.38 19.51
CA SER A 65 -20.08 12.54 20.73
C SER A 65 -19.59 11.19 21.23
N GLY A 66 -18.78 11.14 22.29
CA GLY A 66 -18.33 9.85 22.88
C GLY A 66 -19.46 8.96 23.40
N GLN A 67 -20.65 9.51 23.64
CA GLN A 67 -21.84 8.78 24.11
C GLN A 67 -22.82 8.45 22.98
N HIS A 68 -22.83 9.23 21.89
CA HIS A 68 -23.84 9.12 20.84
C HIS A 68 -23.23 8.91 19.46
N TYR A 69 -23.71 7.92 18.72
CA TYR A 69 -23.25 7.60 17.36
C TYR A 69 -24.41 7.53 16.36
N PRO A 70 -24.15 7.80 15.07
CA PRO A 70 -25.19 7.78 14.05
C PRO A 70 -25.56 6.34 13.63
N PRO A 71 -26.82 6.09 13.23
CA PRO A 71 -27.22 4.81 12.64
C PRO A 71 -26.41 4.45 11.39
N LYS A 72 -26.37 3.15 11.08
CA LYS A 72 -25.66 2.63 9.90
C LYS A 72 -26.18 3.25 8.60
N GLU A 73 -27.49 3.47 8.52
CA GLU A 73 -28.17 4.05 7.36
C GLU A 73 -27.68 5.48 7.10
N THR A 74 -27.48 6.26 8.17
CA THR A 74 -26.92 7.60 8.10
C THR A 74 -25.46 7.58 7.63
N ILE A 75 -24.62 6.68 8.18
CA ILE A 75 -23.23 6.54 7.73
C ILE A 75 -23.19 6.11 6.25
N SER A 76 -24.06 5.18 5.86
CA SER A 76 -24.23 4.74 4.47
C SER A 76 -24.63 5.90 3.56
N HIS A 77 -25.51 6.79 4.02
CA HIS A 77 -25.91 7.98 3.27
C HIS A 77 -24.73 8.95 3.08
N LEU A 78 -23.98 9.26 4.14
CA LEU A 78 -22.77 10.09 4.06
C LEU A 78 -21.78 9.55 3.03
N VAL A 79 -21.59 8.23 2.97
CA VAL A 79 -20.70 7.60 1.99
C VAL A 79 -21.27 7.67 0.58
N ARG A 80 -22.48 7.18 0.35
CA ARG A 80 -23.04 6.98 -1.00
C ARG A 80 -23.53 8.26 -1.66
N HIS A 81 -24.19 9.12 -0.91
CA HIS A 81 -24.92 10.27 -1.46
C HIS A 81 -24.22 11.60 -1.26
N ILE A 82 -23.20 11.64 -0.38
CA ILE A 82 -22.40 12.84 -0.15
C ILE A 82 -20.98 12.64 -0.66
N LEU A 83 -20.20 11.75 -0.03
CA LEU A 83 -18.78 11.55 -0.37
C LEU A 83 -18.57 11.06 -1.81
N LEU A 84 -19.44 10.18 -2.30
CA LEU A 84 -19.31 9.59 -3.64
C LEU A 84 -20.16 10.31 -4.71
N ASN A 85 -20.75 11.45 -4.38
CA ASN A 85 -21.57 12.20 -5.33
C ASN A 85 -20.70 13.04 -6.29
N PRO A 86 -20.88 12.93 -7.62
CA PRO A 86 -20.11 13.69 -8.60
C PRO A 86 -20.19 15.21 -8.44
N HIS A 87 -21.30 15.73 -7.92
CA HIS A 87 -21.60 17.16 -7.92
C HIS A 87 -21.21 17.92 -6.65
N GLN A 88 -20.49 17.28 -5.71
CA GLN A 88 -20.39 17.78 -4.33
C GLN A 88 -18.95 18.05 -3.86
N GLY A 89 -18.11 18.65 -4.71
CA GLY A 89 -16.68 18.87 -4.45
C GLY A 89 -16.35 19.64 -3.16
N GLU A 90 -17.14 20.67 -2.82
CA GLU A 90 -16.85 21.57 -1.69
C GLU A 90 -16.97 20.89 -0.32
N VAL A 91 -17.92 19.96 -0.16
CA VAL A 91 -18.23 19.30 1.13
C VAL A 91 -17.52 17.96 1.34
N LEU A 92 -16.72 17.48 0.37
CA LEU A 92 -16.07 16.17 0.43
C LEU A 92 -15.13 16.03 1.62
N LYS A 93 -14.32 17.08 1.88
CA LYS A 93 -13.36 17.08 2.99
C LYS A 93 -14.07 17.04 4.33
N ASP A 94 -15.12 17.84 4.51
CA ASP A 94 -15.89 17.89 5.75
C ASP A 94 -16.62 16.57 6.00
N THR A 95 -17.18 15.97 4.94
CA THR A 95 -17.80 14.64 5.00
C THR A 95 -16.78 13.57 5.42
N TYR A 96 -15.60 13.55 4.81
CA TYR A 96 -14.52 12.65 5.19
C TYR A 96 -14.09 12.87 6.64
N MET A 97 -13.92 14.12 7.07
CA MET A 97 -13.54 14.45 8.45
C MET A 97 -14.59 14.02 9.47
N LEU A 98 -15.89 14.15 9.15
CA LEU A 98 -16.98 13.66 9.98
C LEU A 98 -16.97 12.13 10.07
N LEU A 99 -16.79 11.42 8.95
CA LEU A 99 -16.66 9.96 8.94
C LEU A 99 -15.48 9.50 9.80
N MET A 100 -14.35 10.20 9.72
CA MET A 100 -13.19 9.94 10.56
C MET A 100 -13.45 10.23 12.04
N LYS A 101 -14.15 11.33 12.37
CA LYS A 101 -14.57 11.63 13.75
C LYS A 101 -15.47 10.54 14.32
N ILE A 102 -16.46 10.08 13.54
CA ILE A 102 -17.36 8.98 13.94
C ILE A 102 -16.54 7.73 14.26
N GLN A 103 -15.64 7.33 13.34
CA GLN A 103 -14.81 6.14 13.51
C GLN A 103 -13.88 6.22 14.73
N MET A 104 -13.34 7.41 15.02
CA MET A 104 -12.47 7.64 16.17
C MET A 104 -13.21 7.52 17.51
N LEU A 105 -14.43 8.03 17.58
CA LEU A 105 -15.25 7.95 18.79
C LEU A 105 -15.88 6.55 18.95
N HIS A 106 -16.29 5.96 17.83
CA HIS A 106 -17.03 4.71 17.74
C HIS A 106 -16.41 3.80 16.67
N PRO A 107 -15.42 2.95 17.05
CA PRO A 107 -14.77 2.05 16.12
C PRO A 107 -15.77 1.20 15.34
N ALA A 108 -15.54 1.08 14.03
CA ALA A 108 -16.44 0.35 13.15
C ALA A 108 -16.52 -1.12 13.53
N THR A 109 -17.71 -1.68 13.43
CA THR A 109 -17.99 -3.11 13.57
C THR A 109 -18.68 -3.61 12.31
N THR A 110 -18.80 -4.92 12.17
CA THR A 110 -19.53 -5.53 11.03
C THR A 110 -20.99 -5.07 10.94
N SER A 111 -21.61 -4.64 12.04
CA SER A 111 -22.97 -4.09 12.07
C SER A 111 -23.07 -2.59 11.82
N THR A 112 -22.00 -1.81 12.09
CA THR A 112 -22.03 -0.33 11.98
C THR A 112 -21.35 0.22 10.74
N MET A 113 -20.69 -0.64 9.95
CA MET A 113 -20.03 -0.23 8.72
C MET A 113 -21.01 0.32 7.67
N GLY A 114 -20.75 1.53 7.17
CA GLY A 114 -21.56 2.19 6.12
C GLY A 114 -21.26 1.75 4.69
N TRP A 115 -20.17 1.02 4.47
CA TRP A 115 -19.74 0.50 3.17
C TRP A 115 -19.77 -1.04 3.14
N ASN A 116 -19.57 -1.63 1.96
CA ASN A 116 -19.33 -3.06 1.79
C ASN A 116 -18.36 -3.27 0.62
N TRP A 117 -17.87 -4.50 0.45
CA TRP A 117 -16.90 -4.79 -0.61
C TRP A 117 -17.44 -4.51 -2.02
N ALA A 118 -18.72 -4.82 -2.27
CA ALA A 118 -19.36 -4.56 -3.56
C ALA A 118 -19.34 -3.06 -3.92
N LEU A 119 -19.58 -2.17 -2.95
CA LEU A 119 -19.46 -0.73 -3.15
C LEU A 119 -18.01 -0.31 -3.43
N LEU A 120 -17.04 -0.85 -2.67
CA LEU A 120 -15.61 -0.56 -2.92
C LEU A 120 -15.21 -0.95 -4.34
N LYS A 121 -15.56 -2.17 -4.74
CA LYS A 121 -15.30 -2.68 -6.09
C LYS A 121 -15.92 -1.79 -7.15
N TYR A 122 -17.21 -1.50 -7.02
CA TYR A 122 -17.93 -0.61 -7.94
C TYR A 122 -17.18 0.70 -8.11
N ILE A 123 -16.85 1.41 -7.03
CA ILE A 123 -16.18 2.72 -7.08
C ILE A 123 -14.73 2.64 -7.62
N MET A 124 -14.03 1.54 -7.39
CA MET A 124 -12.67 1.36 -7.91
C MET A 124 -12.64 1.02 -9.41
N GLU A 125 -13.68 0.38 -9.91
CA GLU A 125 -13.81 -0.04 -11.32
C GLU A 125 -14.69 0.91 -12.16
N ASP A 126 -15.39 1.85 -11.51
CA ASP A 126 -16.30 2.78 -12.15
C ASP A 126 -15.61 3.68 -13.19
N GLN A 127 -16.31 3.91 -14.30
CA GLN A 127 -15.86 4.77 -15.40
C GLN A 127 -16.05 6.25 -15.06
N GLU A 128 -17.14 6.61 -14.37
CA GLU A 128 -17.46 8.00 -14.01
C GLU A 128 -16.80 8.48 -12.70
N LYS A 129 -15.72 7.78 -12.28
CA LYS A 129 -14.76 8.09 -11.20
C LYS A 129 -15.13 9.30 -10.33
N PRO A 130 -15.90 9.11 -9.24
CA PRO A 130 -16.37 10.22 -8.43
C PRO A 130 -15.21 10.97 -7.76
N PRO A 131 -15.34 12.29 -7.53
CA PRO A 131 -14.27 13.11 -6.98
C PRO A 131 -13.82 12.65 -5.58
N GLY A 132 -14.74 12.11 -4.78
CA GLY A 132 -14.44 11.55 -3.45
C GLY A 132 -13.86 10.14 -3.45
N ARG A 133 -13.58 9.52 -4.61
CA ARG A 133 -13.06 8.15 -4.72
C ARG A 133 -11.82 7.91 -3.84
N LEU A 134 -10.85 8.82 -3.85
CA LEU A 134 -9.63 8.66 -3.06
C LEU A 134 -9.91 8.71 -1.56
N LEU A 135 -10.75 9.66 -1.14
CA LEU A 135 -11.15 9.83 0.25
C LEU A 135 -11.95 8.61 0.74
N PHE A 136 -12.78 8.02 -0.13
CA PHE A 136 -13.48 6.79 0.17
C PHE A 136 -12.53 5.60 0.33
N LEU A 137 -11.58 5.40 -0.59
CA LEU A 137 -10.55 4.37 -0.43
C LEU A 137 -9.75 4.58 0.86
N GLN A 138 -9.37 5.82 1.16
CA GLN A 138 -8.67 6.16 2.40
C GLN A 138 -9.50 5.84 3.65
N TYR A 139 -10.80 6.18 3.65
CA TYR A 139 -11.72 5.84 4.74
C TYR A 139 -11.87 4.33 4.93
N VAL A 140 -11.98 3.57 3.83
CA VAL A 140 -12.05 2.10 3.86
C VAL A 140 -10.78 1.50 4.45
N VAL A 141 -9.60 1.88 3.96
CA VAL A 141 -8.32 1.37 4.48
C VAL A 141 -8.16 1.72 5.96
N GLN A 142 -8.49 2.95 6.35
CA GLN A 142 -8.42 3.36 7.75
C GLN A 142 -9.40 2.56 8.63
N THR A 143 -10.63 2.29 8.14
CA THR A 143 -11.61 1.41 8.82
C THR A 143 -11.01 0.03 9.08
N LEU A 144 -10.37 -0.55 8.07
CA LEU A 144 -9.75 -1.88 8.17
C LEU A 144 -8.57 -1.90 9.15
N GLU A 145 -7.73 -0.86 9.15
CA GLU A 145 -6.57 -0.79 10.03
C GLU A 145 -6.94 -0.58 11.50
N ASP A 146 -7.90 0.30 11.78
CA ASP A 146 -8.34 0.55 13.15
C ASP A 146 -9.02 -0.71 13.73
N ASP A 147 -9.86 -1.38 12.94
CA ASP A 147 -10.46 -2.66 13.29
C ASP A 147 -9.40 -3.75 13.51
N PHE A 148 -8.42 -3.85 12.60
CA PHE A 148 -7.31 -4.80 12.72
C PHE A 148 -6.54 -4.57 14.01
N GLN A 149 -6.13 -3.32 14.29
CA GLN A 149 -5.38 -2.95 15.49
C GLN A 149 -6.17 -3.21 16.77
N HIS A 150 -7.45 -2.84 16.78
CA HIS A 150 -8.33 -3.05 17.92
C HIS A 150 -8.47 -4.53 18.24
N ASN A 151 -8.80 -5.36 17.24
CA ASN A 151 -8.97 -6.79 17.42
C ASN A 151 -7.64 -7.51 17.70
N LEU A 152 -6.51 -7.03 17.19
CA LEU A 152 -5.19 -7.56 17.53
C LEU A 152 -4.91 -7.38 19.03
N ARG A 153 -5.16 -6.19 19.58
CA ARG A 153 -5.00 -5.90 21.03
C ARG A 153 -5.88 -6.78 21.91
N LEU A 154 -7.08 -7.11 21.44
CA LEU A 154 -8.02 -7.99 22.15
C LEU A 154 -7.77 -9.48 21.90
N ARG A 155 -6.80 -9.85 21.06
CA ARG A 155 -6.59 -11.23 20.57
C ARG A 155 -7.83 -11.85 19.90
N LEU A 156 -8.60 -11.03 19.18
CA LEU A 156 -9.83 -11.40 18.48
C LEU A 156 -9.76 -11.15 16.96
N LEU A 157 -8.58 -11.22 16.34
CA LEU A 157 -8.37 -10.90 14.92
C LEU A 157 -9.25 -11.76 13.99
N GLN A 158 -9.62 -12.97 14.40
CA GLN A 158 -10.53 -13.83 13.63
C GLN A 158 -11.96 -13.27 13.51
N LYS A 159 -12.35 -12.32 14.37
CA LYS A 159 -13.65 -11.62 14.34
C LYS A 159 -13.57 -10.25 13.66
N SER A 160 -12.36 -9.83 13.26
CA SER A 160 -12.12 -8.52 12.66
C SER A 160 -12.80 -8.39 11.29
N ILE A 161 -13.20 -7.17 10.95
CA ILE A 161 -13.61 -6.79 9.61
C ILE A 161 -12.48 -7.09 8.62
N ALA A 162 -11.23 -6.73 8.96
CA ALA A 162 -10.08 -6.98 8.11
C ALA A 162 -9.95 -8.46 7.74
N LYS A 163 -10.18 -9.37 8.70
CA LYS A 163 -10.22 -10.81 8.44
C LYS A 163 -11.34 -11.18 7.49
N LYS A 164 -12.53 -10.63 7.69
CA LYS A 164 -13.69 -10.92 6.84
C LYS A 164 -13.49 -10.43 5.40
N VAL A 165 -12.70 -9.37 5.20
CA VAL A 165 -12.56 -8.71 3.89
C VAL A 165 -11.29 -9.14 3.15
N LEU A 166 -10.19 -9.35 3.86
CA LEU A 166 -8.84 -9.54 3.29
C LEU A 166 -8.22 -10.92 3.59
N SER A 167 -9.01 -11.88 4.08
CA SER A 167 -8.54 -13.25 4.32
C SER A 167 -8.17 -13.96 3.01
N CYS A 168 -6.94 -14.48 2.94
CA CYS A 168 -6.46 -15.30 1.82
C CYS A 168 -7.04 -16.73 1.83
N ASN A 169 -7.74 -17.11 2.90
CA ASN A 169 -8.41 -18.40 3.01
C ASN A 169 -9.92 -18.33 2.73
N GLY A 170 -10.55 -17.18 2.96
CA GLY A 170 -12.01 -17.03 2.89
C GLY A 170 -12.50 -16.05 1.82
N CYS A 171 -11.69 -15.04 1.47
CA CYS A 171 -12.09 -13.95 0.58
C CYS A 171 -10.96 -13.58 -0.38
N PHE A 172 -10.30 -14.58 -0.94
CA PHE A 172 -9.14 -14.36 -1.81
C PHE A 172 -9.48 -13.61 -3.11
N SER A 173 -10.73 -13.67 -3.56
CA SER A 173 -11.23 -12.83 -4.67
C SER A 173 -11.02 -11.33 -4.40
N ASN A 174 -11.26 -10.88 -3.17
CA ASN A 174 -11.06 -9.49 -2.78
C ASN A 174 -9.58 -9.11 -2.83
N VAL A 175 -8.70 -10.01 -2.38
CA VAL A 175 -7.25 -9.80 -2.44
C VAL A 175 -6.76 -9.73 -3.89
N LYS A 176 -7.31 -10.56 -4.78
CA LYS A 176 -7.05 -10.51 -6.21
C LYS A 176 -7.44 -9.15 -6.82
N GLU A 177 -8.64 -8.66 -6.51
CA GLU A 177 -9.10 -7.34 -6.97
C GLU A 177 -8.19 -6.21 -6.47
N VAL A 178 -7.70 -6.27 -5.22
CA VAL A 178 -6.71 -5.29 -4.70
C VAL A 178 -5.41 -5.33 -5.50
N VAL A 179 -4.92 -6.52 -5.86
CA VAL A 179 -3.72 -6.67 -6.72
C VAL A 179 -3.97 -6.06 -8.09
N GLU A 180 -5.12 -6.34 -8.71
CA GLU A 180 -5.51 -5.79 -10.01
C GLU A 180 -5.57 -4.24 -9.97
N TRP A 181 -6.19 -3.67 -8.94
CA TRP A 181 -6.23 -2.20 -8.75
C TRP A 181 -4.83 -1.62 -8.50
N LEU A 182 -3.95 -2.33 -7.78
CA LEU A 182 -2.59 -1.88 -7.52
C LEU A 182 -1.77 -1.83 -8.80
N VAL A 183 -1.84 -2.87 -9.63
CA VAL A 183 -1.14 -2.94 -10.92
C VAL A 183 -1.65 -1.84 -11.86
N ALA A 184 -2.96 -1.62 -11.90
CA ALA A 184 -3.57 -0.54 -12.67
C ALA A 184 -3.13 0.85 -12.17
N ALA A 185 -3.00 1.07 -10.85
CA ALA A 185 -2.47 2.30 -10.29
C ALA A 185 -0.99 2.53 -10.64
N VAL A 186 -0.18 1.47 -10.63
CA VAL A 186 1.26 1.51 -10.98
C VAL A 186 1.48 1.78 -12.46
N THR A 187 0.71 1.12 -13.32
CA THR A 187 0.83 1.25 -14.79
C THR A 187 0.14 2.48 -15.35
N GLY A 188 -0.73 3.13 -14.56
CA GLY A 188 -1.57 4.25 -14.98
C GLY A 188 -2.79 3.84 -15.82
N ILE A 189 -2.92 2.55 -16.16
CA ILE A 189 -4.02 2.03 -16.98
C ILE A 189 -5.30 2.06 -16.13
N GLY A 190 -6.29 2.86 -16.53
CA GLY A 190 -7.59 2.93 -15.84
C GLY A 190 -7.63 3.87 -14.63
N PHE A 191 -6.58 4.64 -14.32
CA PHE A 191 -6.49 5.51 -13.12
C PHE A 191 -6.56 7.03 -13.38
N SER A 192 -6.86 7.47 -14.60
CA SER A 192 -7.06 8.89 -14.97
C SER A 192 -8.29 9.53 -14.30
N GLN A 193 -8.15 10.67 -13.63
CA GLN A 193 -9.26 11.43 -13.05
C GLN A 193 -9.86 12.40 -14.09
N PRO A 194 -11.18 12.69 -14.09
CA PRO A 194 -11.74 13.77 -14.90
C PRO A 194 -11.11 15.11 -14.50
N GLN A 195 -10.58 15.84 -15.48
CA GLN A 195 -10.06 17.19 -15.30
C GLN A 195 -11.26 18.13 -15.06
N GLU A 196 -11.28 18.87 -13.95
CA GLU A 196 -12.22 19.97 -13.77
C GLU A 196 -11.95 20.99 -14.89
N ALA A 197 -12.90 21.12 -15.82
CA ALA A 197 -12.85 22.13 -16.85
C ALA A 197 -13.06 23.50 -16.19
N GLU A 198 -11.99 24.25 -16.00
CA GLU A 198 -12.07 25.66 -15.63
C GLU A 198 -12.78 26.45 -16.75
N GLY A 199 -13.97 26.96 -16.40
CA GLY A 199 -14.60 28.20 -16.86
C GLY A 199 -14.48 28.58 -18.34
N THR A 200 -15.42 28.14 -19.18
CA THR A 200 -15.78 28.90 -20.40
C THR A 200 -16.76 30.01 -20.03
N HIS A 201 -16.27 31.23 -19.81
CA HIS A 201 -17.10 32.44 -19.85
C HIS A 201 -16.77 33.27 -21.10
N SER A 202 -17.73 33.24 -22.03
CA SER A 202 -18.20 34.26 -22.97
C SER A 202 -17.19 35.10 -23.78
N ALA A 203 -17.34 34.98 -25.10
CA ALA A 203 -16.78 35.82 -26.14
C ALA A 203 -17.36 37.25 -26.17
N ALA A 204 -16.50 38.23 -26.53
CA ALA A 204 -16.70 39.49 -27.27
C ALA A 204 -15.60 40.50 -26.84
N ALA A 205 -14.87 41.27 -27.65
CA ALA A 205 -14.85 41.55 -29.07
C ALA A 205 -13.50 42.21 -29.46
N ARG A 206 -13.08 42.02 -30.73
CA ARG A 206 -12.31 42.92 -31.63
C ARG A 206 -11.00 43.58 -31.16
N ALA A 207 -9.89 43.29 -31.84
CA ALA A 207 -9.28 44.15 -32.88
C ALA A 207 -7.93 43.58 -33.39
N GLU A 208 -7.73 43.65 -34.69
CA GLU A 208 -6.57 43.16 -35.46
C GLU A 208 -5.34 44.07 -35.33
N CYS A 209 -4.14 43.50 -35.37
CA CYS A 209 -3.00 44.01 -36.15
C CYS A 209 -1.83 43.02 -36.23
N SER A 210 -1.26 42.90 -37.42
CA SER A 210 -0.31 41.90 -37.93
C SER A 210 1.16 42.15 -37.56
N SER A 211 1.97 41.09 -37.41
CA SER A 211 3.23 40.80 -38.16
C SER A 211 4.06 39.65 -37.54
N PRO A 212 4.85 38.88 -38.33
CA PRO A 212 5.47 37.63 -37.89
C PRO A 212 6.94 37.79 -37.50
N ALA A 213 7.34 37.26 -36.35
CA ALA A 213 8.74 37.08 -36.00
C ALA A 213 8.95 35.68 -35.39
N ALA A 214 9.71 34.86 -36.12
CA ALA A 214 10.13 33.53 -35.74
C ALA A 214 11.02 33.56 -34.49
N ARG A 215 10.74 32.67 -33.51
CA ARG A 215 11.72 32.01 -32.61
C ARG A 215 11.03 31.02 -31.64
N PRO A 216 11.79 30.10 -31.00
CA PRO A 216 11.69 28.67 -31.24
C PRO A 216 10.98 27.89 -30.13
N CYS A 217 10.69 26.63 -30.45
CA CYS A 217 10.15 25.59 -29.57
C CYS A 217 10.79 25.57 -28.17
N SER A 218 9.96 25.64 -27.14
CA SER A 218 10.21 24.95 -25.87
C SER A 218 8.93 24.82 -25.03
N ALA A 219 8.78 23.64 -24.41
CA ALA A 219 7.96 23.35 -23.23
C ALA A 219 6.44 23.26 -23.41
N GLY A 220 5.97 22.14 -23.98
CA GLY A 220 4.63 21.60 -23.71
C GLY A 220 4.76 20.43 -22.74
N GLY A 221 4.84 20.72 -21.44
CA GLY A 221 5.04 19.72 -20.39
C GLY A 221 4.52 20.21 -19.05
N ALA A 222 3.25 20.62 -19.01
CA ALA A 222 2.60 21.03 -17.76
C ALA A 222 1.09 20.89 -17.90
N GLU A 223 0.57 19.65 -17.83
CA GLU A 223 -0.83 19.35 -17.45
C GLU A 223 -1.03 17.83 -17.24
N ALA A 224 -0.38 17.27 -16.21
CA ALA A 224 -0.58 15.87 -15.79
C ALA A 224 -0.40 15.66 -14.26
N LEU A 225 -0.47 16.73 -13.47
CA LEU A 225 -0.17 16.70 -12.03
C LEU A 225 -1.25 16.03 -11.14
N PRO A 226 -2.57 16.17 -11.38
CA PRO A 226 -3.58 15.59 -10.48
C PRO A 226 -3.64 14.06 -10.54
N SER A 227 -3.55 13.49 -11.75
CA SER A 227 -3.65 12.03 -11.98
C SER A 227 -2.50 11.25 -11.36
N THR A 228 -1.30 11.83 -11.31
CA THR A 228 -0.10 11.19 -10.74
C THR A 228 -0.15 11.17 -9.22
N VAL A 229 -0.65 12.24 -8.58
CA VAL A 229 -0.82 12.30 -7.12
C VAL A 229 -1.90 11.32 -6.64
N PHE A 230 -3.00 11.18 -7.37
CA PHE A 230 -4.02 10.17 -7.07
C PHE A 230 -3.44 8.76 -7.12
N ALA A 231 -2.81 8.39 -8.24
CA ALA A 231 -2.27 7.05 -8.45
C ALA A 231 -1.25 6.67 -7.36
N GLN A 232 -0.37 7.60 -6.99
CA GLN A 232 0.59 7.38 -5.90
C GLN A 232 -0.11 7.12 -4.55
N LYS A 233 -1.11 7.94 -4.17
CA LYS A 233 -1.85 7.75 -2.91
C LYS A 233 -2.66 6.45 -2.92
N ALA A 234 -3.32 6.13 -4.03
CA ALA A 234 -4.06 4.89 -4.20
C ALA A 234 -3.11 3.67 -4.08
N MET A 235 -1.94 3.72 -4.72
CA MET A 235 -0.91 2.69 -4.61
C MET A 235 -0.53 2.44 -3.14
N PHE A 236 -0.22 3.48 -2.36
CA PHE A 236 0.09 3.32 -0.93
C PHE A 236 -1.08 2.72 -0.13
N LEU A 237 -2.32 3.13 -0.39
CA LEU A 237 -3.49 2.59 0.30
C LEU A 237 -3.72 1.11 -0.01
N LEU A 238 -3.53 0.71 -1.27
CA LEU A 238 -3.66 -0.68 -1.70
C LEU A 238 -2.53 -1.56 -1.15
N GLN A 239 -1.30 -1.06 -1.10
CA GLN A 239 -0.18 -1.75 -0.45
C GLN A 239 -0.44 -2.01 1.04
N ARG A 240 -1.06 -1.07 1.75
CA ARG A 240 -1.49 -1.26 3.15
C ARG A 240 -2.53 -2.37 3.28
N MET A 241 -3.49 -2.46 2.35
CA MET A 241 -4.45 -3.57 2.32
C MET A 241 -3.76 -4.91 2.12
N LEU A 242 -2.80 -5.01 1.19
CA LEU A 242 -2.03 -6.24 0.98
C LEU A 242 -1.18 -6.61 2.21
N SER A 243 -0.60 -5.62 2.89
CA SER A 243 0.14 -5.84 4.14
C SER A 243 -0.76 -6.44 5.23
N MET A 244 -1.98 -5.94 5.39
CA MET A 244 -2.97 -6.55 6.28
C MET A 244 -3.37 -7.96 5.82
N ALA A 245 -3.57 -8.18 4.52
CA ALA A 245 -3.94 -9.49 3.96
C ALA A 245 -2.88 -10.57 4.25
N VAL A 246 -1.59 -10.20 4.23
CA VAL A 246 -0.49 -11.10 4.63
C VAL A 246 -0.63 -11.55 6.08
N GLU A 247 -1.04 -10.64 6.98
CA GLU A 247 -0.97 -10.86 8.43
C GLU A 247 -2.29 -11.31 9.08
N VAL A 248 -3.42 -11.20 8.37
CA VAL A 248 -4.75 -11.39 8.95
C VAL A 248 -5.12 -12.86 9.21
N ASP A 249 -4.51 -13.79 8.47
CA ASP A 249 -4.69 -15.22 8.68
C ASP A 249 -3.62 -15.80 9.62
N ARG A 250 -3.70 -17.10 9.89
CA ARG A 250 -2.78 -17.78 10.80
C ARG A 250 -1.36 -17.90 10.27
N SER A 251 -1.17 -17.94 8.95
CA SER A 251 0.13 -18.23 8.32
C SER A 251 0.54 -17.12 7.35
N PRO A 252 1.36 -16.16 7.80
CA PRO A 252 1.89 -15.11 6.93
C PRO A 252 2.70 -15.64 5.75
N ASN A 253 3.42 -16.76 5.93
CA ASN A 253 4.15 -17.41 4.83
C ASN A 253 3.23 -17.93 3.72
N CYS A 254 2.12 -18.59 4.08
CA CYS A 254 1.17 -19.08 3.09
C CYS A 254 0.48 -17.91 2.37
N ASN A 255 0.10 -16.88 3.10
CA ASN A 255 -0.57 -15.71 2.54
C ASN A 255 0.36 -14.91 1.61
N SER A 256 1.59 -14.62 2.05
CA SER A 256 2.58 -13.95 1.22
C SER A 256 2.90 -14.73 -0.05
N TYR A 257 2.98 -16.06 0.02
CA TYR A 257 3.14 -16.91 -1.16
C TYR A 257 1.96 -16.77 -2.13
N LYS A 258 0.73 -16.93 -1.65
CA LYS A 258 -0.48 -16.80 -2.50
C LYS A 258 -0.58 -15.43 -3.17
N ILE A 259 -0.28 -14.35 -2.42
CA ILE A 259 -0.35 -12.99 -2.96
C ILE A 259 0.81 -12.74 -3.94
N ALA A 260 2.03 -13.20 -3.63
CA ALA A 260 3.17 -13.07 -4.55
C ALA A 260 2.91 -13.82 -5.86
N ASP A 261 2.32 -15.01 -5.80
CA ASP A 261 1.92 -15.80 -6.97
C ASP A 261 0.90 -15.07 -7.85
N LEU A 262 -0.01 -14.30 -7.25
CA LEU A 262 -0.91 -13.42 -8.00
C LEU A 262 -0.19 -12.23 -8.64
N ILE A 263 0.76 -11.59 -7.93
CA ILE A 263 1.46 -10.40 -8.42
C ILE A 263 2.49 -10.77 -9.50
N PHE A 264 3.07 -11.97 -9.41
CA PHE A 264 4.20 -12.41 -10.23
C PHE A 264 3.94 -12.32 -11.75
N PRO A 265 2.82 -12.80 -12.31
CA PRO A 265 2.53 -12.62 -13.74
C PRO A 265 2.43 -11.15 -14.15
N PHE A 266 1.93 -10.27 -13.29
CA PHE A 266 1.84 -8.85 -13.62
C PHE A 266 3.21 -8.19 -13.67
N ILE A 267 4.09 -8.43 -12.69
CA ILE A 267 5.41 -7.78 -12.67
C ILE A 267 6.28 -8.19 -13.86
N LEU A 268 6.14 -9.43 -14.36
CA LEU A 268 6.81 -9.88 -15.59
C LEU A 268 6.35 -9.11 -16.83
N ASN A 269 5.11 -8.63 -16.84
CA ASN A 269 4.47 -7.96 -17.97
C ASN A 269 4.48 -6.43 -17.88
N ILE A 270 4.94 -5.84 -16.77
CA ILE A 270 5.12 -4.38 -16.68
C ILE A 270 6.41 -4.03 -17.43
N PRO A 271 6.35 -3.28 -18.55
CA PRO A 271 7.52 -3.07 -19.41
C PRO A 271 8.45 -1.96 -18.90
N VAL A 272 7.92 -1.00 -18.13
CA VAL A 272 8.65 0.18 -17.67
C VAL A 272 9.33 -0.10 -16.32
N ARG A 273 10.66 0.08 -16.28
CA ARG A 273 11.48 -0.08 -15.05
C ARG A 273 10.96 0.72 -13.86
N SER A 274 10.68 2.01 -14.05
CA SER A 274 10.21 2.88 -12.95
C SER A 274 8.86 2.45 -12.38
N GLN A 275 8.00 1.81 -13.17
CA GLN A 275 6.74 1.24 -12.70
C GLN A 275 6.98 -0.01 -11.84
N ARG A 276 7.88 -0.90 -12.26
CA ARG A 276 8.29 -2.07 -11.46
C ARG A 276 8.94 -1.65 -10.15
N GLU A 277 9.83 -0.68 -10.20
CA GLU A 277 10.46 -0.09 -9.01
C GLU A 277 9.41 0.56 -8.10
N ALA A 278 8.43 1.30 -8.64
CA ALA A 278 7.36 1.88 -7.85
C ALA A 278 6.51 0.80 -7.14
N LEU A 279 6.19 -0.30 -7.84
CA LEU A 279 5.49 -1.43 -7.24
C LEU A 279 6.29 -2.05 -6.09
N LEU A 280 7.55 -2.41 -6.32
CA LEU A 280 8.41 -3.11 -5.35
C LEU A 280 8.80 -2.22 -4.16
N ASN A 281 9.14 -0.96 -4.41
CA ASN A 281 9.57 -0.02 -3.36
C ASN A 281 8.39 0.47 -2.51
N SER A 282 7.17 0.42 -3.02
CA SER A 282 5.95 0.74 -2.25
C SER A 282 5.42 -0.43 -1.43
N MET A 283 5.93 -1.65 -1.59
CA MET A 283 5.48 -2.80 -0.80
C MET A 283 5.84 -2.61 0.68
N ASP A 284 4.82 -2.39 1.51
CA ASP A 284 5.01 -2.28 2.95
C ASP A 284 5.52 -3.62 3.52
N SER A 285 4.89 -4.74 3.15
CA SER A 285 5.23 -6.06 3.70
C SER A 285 6.56 -6.60 3.17
N HIS A 286 7.60 -6.58 4.01
CA HIS A 286 8.89 -7.18 3.68
C HIS A 286 8.79 -8.67 3.37
N LEU A 287 7.88 -9.41 4.02
CA LEU A 287 7.68 -10.84 3.74
C LEU A 287 7.10 -11.05 2.34
N LEU A 288 6.10 -10.26 1.95
CA LEU A 288 5.53 -10.33 0.60
C LEU A 288 6.56 -9.92 -0.46
N ARG A 289 7.31 -8.85 -0.20
CA ARG A 289 8.37 -8.38 -1.09
C ARG A 289 9.48 -9.42 -1.25
N CYS A 290 9.93 -10.05 -0.16
CA CYS A 290 10.85 -11.19 -0.21
C CYS A 290 10.33 -12.30 -1.10
N LYS A 291 9.06 -12.69 -0.92
CA LYS A 291 8.52 -13.83 -1.63
C LYS A 291 8.34 -13.54 -3.13
N LEU A 292 7.91 -12.34 -3.49
CA LEU A 292 7.82 -11.92 -4.89
C LEU A 292 9.21 -11.87 -5.55
N LEU A 293 10.19 -11.24 -4.89
CA LEU A 293 11.57 -11.17 -5.40
C LEU A 293 12.19 -12.56 -5.51
N GLU A 294 11.98 -13.45 -4.53
CA GLU A 294 12.41 -14.85 -4.59
C GLU A 294 11.85 -15.56 -5.83
N MET A 295 10.56 -15.37 -6.13
CA MET A 295 9.93 -15.95 -7.32
C MET A 295 10.53 -15.38 -8.62
N MET A 296 10.78 -14.08 -8.67
CA MET A 296 11.42 -13.42 -9.81
C MET A 296 12.82 -13.96 -10.07
N PHE A 297 13.65 -14.05 -9.02
CA PHE A 297 15.00 -14.60 -9.14
C PHE A 297 14.99 -16.07 -9.53
N HIS A 298 14.10 -16.87 -8.93
CA HIS A 298 13.97 -18.28 -9.27
C HIS A 298 13.56 -18.49 -10.73
N HIS A 299 12.65 -17.67 -11.25
CA HIS A 299 12.26 -17.70 -12.67
C HIS A 299 13.42 -17.34 -13.62
N SER A 300 14.31 -16.43 -13.20
CA SER A 300 15.49 -16.02 -13.98
C SER A 300 16.73 -16.89 -13.77
N CYS A 301 16.65 -17.92 -12.92
CA CYS A 301 17.80 -18.72 -12.54
C CYS A 301 18.00 -19.86 -13.52
N ASP A 302 19.17 -19.91 -14.18
CA ASP A 302 19.45 -20.93 -15.20
C ASP A 302 19.62 -22.33 -14.59
N VAL A 303 20.06 -22.37 -13.33
CA VAL A 303 20.22 -23.59 -12.53
C VAL A 303 19.27 -23.52 -11.34
N PRO A 304 18.15 -24.26 -11.35
CA PRO A 304 17.18 -24.23 -10.26
C PRO A 304 17.80 -24.74 -8.95
N THR A 305 17.46 -24.07 -7.85
CA THR A 305 17.84 -24.49 -6.50
C THR A 305 16.62 -24.85 -5.67
N THR A 306 16.71 -25.93 -4.89
CA THR A 306 15.67 -26.37 -3.95
C THR A 306 15.85 -25.78 -2.56
N LEU A 307 16.86 -24.92 -2.34
CA LEU A 307 17.11 -24.30 -1.06
C LEU A 307 15.89 -23.48 -0.60
N PRO A 308 15.58 -23.45 0.71
CA PRO A 308 14.65 -22.47 1.26
C PRO A 308 15.25 -21.06 1.14
N LEU A 309 14.42 -20.02 1.27
CA LEU A 309 14.92 -18.64 1.26
C LEU A 309 15.83 -18.39 2.46
N SER A 310 17.12 -18.27 2.18
CA SER A 310 18.24 -18.07 3.11
C SER A 310 19.33 -17.16 2.53
N LEU A 311 20.30 -16.73 3.34
CA LEU A 311 21.46 -15.99 2.85
C LEU A 311 22.23 -16.77 1.77
N SER A 312 22.41 -18.09 1.95
CA SER A 312 23.02 -18.94 0.92
C SER A 312 22.26 -18.90 -0.40
N LYS A 313 20.92 -18.94 -0.37
CA LYS A 313 20.10 -18.89 -1.59
C LYS A 313 20.16 -17.52 -2.26
N ILE A 314 20.16 -16.44 -1.49
CA ILE A 314 20.30 -15.07 -2.04
C ILE A 314 21.68 -14.90 -2.68
N LEU A 315 22.75 -15.40 -2.03
CA LEU A 315 24.10 -15.39 -2.58
C LEU A 315 24.19 -16.27 -3.85
N TYR A 316 23.48 -17.40 -3.86
CA TYR A 316 23.38 -18.27 -5.04
C TYR A 316 22.78 -17.54 -6.24
N PHE A 317 21.74 -16.72 -6.04
CA PHE A 317 21.14 -15.91 -7.11
C PHE A 317 22.11 -14.91 -7.74
N LEU A 318 23.06 -14.34 -6.98
CA LEU A 318 24.08 -13.45 -7.54
C LEU A 318 24.85 -14.17 -8.67
N GLY A 319 25.24 -15.42 -8.45
CA GLY A 319 26.05 -16.19 -9.41
C GLY A 319 25.27 -16.84 -10.55
N HIS A 320 23.99 -17.15 -10.38
CA HIS A 320 23.24 -18.04 -11.29
C HIS A 320 22.01 -17.41 -11.95
N SER A 321 21.64 -16.19 -11.57
CA SER A 321 20.55 -15.48 -12.24
C SER A 321 21.01 -14.87 -13.56
N SER A 322 20.14 -14.93 -14.56
CA SER A 322 20.26 -14.23 -15.83
C SER A 322 19.42 -12.93 -15.79
N VAL A 323 19.30 -12.23 -16.93
CA VAL A 323 18.54 -10.97 -17.01
C VAL A 323 17.06 -11.25 -16.79
N LEU A 324 16.51 -10.66 -15.72
CA LEU A 324 15.26 -11.04 -15.08
C LEU A 324 13.98 -10.81 -15.91
N LEU A 325 13.96 -9.78 -16.76
CA LEU A 325 12.72 -9.23 -17.34
C LEU A 325 12.88 -8.82 -18.81
N GLN A 326 11.77 -8.91 -19.55
CA GLN A 326 11.66 -8.40 -20.92
C GLN A 326 11.40 -6.90 -20.89
N TYR A 327 12.11 -6.14 -21.73
CA TYR A 327 11.93 -4.70 -21.90
C TYR A 327 11.30 -4.44 -23.28
N GLN A 328 10.39 -3.46 -23.35
CA GLN A 328 9.85 -3.01 -24.64
C GLN A 328 10.87 -2.19 -25.45
N ASP A 329 11.76 -1.49 -24.75
CA ASP A 329 12.80 -0.65 -25.37
C ASP A 329 14.11 -1.43 -25.54
N ASP A 330 14.93 -1.00 -26.51
CA ASP A 330 16.30 -1.50 -26.72
C ASP A 330 17.25 -0.95 -25.64
N VAL A 331 16.95 -1.33 -24.41
CA VAL A 331 17.68 -0.94 -23.20
C VAL A 331 19.03 -1.65 -23.21
N ALA A 332 20.10 -0.86 -23.07
CA ALA A 332 21.47 -1.35 -23.00
C ALA A 332 21.59 -2.48 -21.96
N THR A 333 22.27 -3.57 -22.32
CA THR A 333 22.38 -4.79 -21.51
C THR A 333 22.78 -4.52 -20.07
N TRP A 334 23.70 -3.57 -19.83
CA TRP A 334 24.15 -3.21 -18.49
C TRP A 334 23.04 -2.64 -17.60
N GLN A 335 22.06 -1.91 -18.15
CA GLN A 335 20.94 -1.36 -17.38
C GLN A 335 20.03 -2.47 -16.82
N ARG A 336 19.97 -3.60 -17.53
CA ARG A 336 19.20 -4.76 -17.09
C ARG A 336 19.88 -5.48 -15.92
N TRP A 337 21.22 -5.55 -15.94
CA TRP A 337 22.01 -6.02 -14.81
C TRP A 337 21.96 -5.07 -13.62
N ASP A 338 21.97 -3.75 -13.87
CA ASP A 338 21.79 -2.74 -12.84
C ASP A 338 20.44 -2.88 -12.11
N GLU A 339 19.35 -3.13 -12.84
CA GLU A 339 18.02 -3.42 -12.27
C GLU A 339 18.02 -4.74 -11.48
N MET A 340 18.65 -5.81 -12.01
CA MET A 340 18.75 -7.09 -11.29
C MET A 340 19.49 -6.93 -9.94
N LEU A 341 20.61 -6.21 -9.92
CA LEU A 341 21.38 -5.95 -8.69
C LEU A 341 20.58 -5.10 -7.69
N GLU A 342 19.76 -4.15 -8.16
CA GLU A 342 18.82 -3.41 -7.30
C GLU A 342 17.85 -4.36 -6.61
N TYR A 343 17.24 -5.28 -7.36
CA TYR A 343 16.29 -6.26 -6.82
C TYR A 343 16.95 -7.26 -5.88
N LEU A 344 18.21 -7.62 -6.11
CA LEU A 344 18.96 -8.49 -5.21
C LEU A 344 19.23 -7.78 -3.88
N SER A 345 19.61 -6.49 -3.95
CA SER A 345 19.80 -5.66 -2.77
C SER A 345 18.49 -5.52 -1.98
N LEU A 346 17.38 -5.30 -2.68
CA LEU A 346 16.05 -5.21 -2.10
C LEU A 346 15.62 -6.54 -1.45
N LEU A 347 15.95 -7.67 -2.07
CA LEU A 347 15.69 -9.01 -1.52
C LEU A 347 16.47 -9.22 -0.23
N LEU A 348 17.77 -8.93 -0.24
CA LEU A 348 18.67 -9.09 0.91
C LEU A 348 18.22 -8.22 2.10
N ILE A 349 17.89 -6.94 1.86
CA ILE A 349 17.37 -6.03 2.89
C ILE A 349 16.02 -6.53 3.43
N SER A 350 15.12 -6.99 2.55
CA SER A 350 13.82 -7.50 2.96
C SER A 350 13.96 -8.77 3.79
N TYR A 351 14.90 -9.63 3.41
CA TYR A 351 15.19 -10.89 4.09
C TYR A 351 15.64 -10.66 5.52
N GLN A 352 16.57 -9.72 5.70
CA GLN A 352 17.03 -9.32 7.02
C GLN A 352 15.89 -8.81 7.90
N ASN A 353 14.99 -7.98 7.35
CA ASN A 353 13.83 -7.52 8.10
C ASN A 353 12.86 -8.67 8.43
N VAL A 354 12.71 -9.67 7.55
CA VAL A 354 11.90 -10.86 7.81
C VAL A 354 12.43 -11.66 8.99
N ILE A 355 13.75 -11.84 9.08
CA ILE A 355 14.42 -12.50 10.21
C ILE A 355 14.25 -11.66 11.48
N LEU A 356 14.71 -10.41 11.46
CA LEU A 356 14.79 -9.55 12.66
C LEU A 356 13.42 -9.30 13.29
N ASP A 357 12.38 -9.10 12.47
CA ASP A 357 11.03 -8.79 12.95
C ASP A 357 10.14 -10.05 13.09
N HIS A 358 10.72 -11.26 12.97
CA HIS A 358 10.00 -12.55 13.08
C HIS A 358 8.78 -12.63 12.16
N LEU A 359 8.91 -12.13 10.92
CA LEU A 359 7.77 -11.95 10.01
C LEU A 359 7.16 -13.26 9.51
N ARG A 360 7.90 -14.37 9.62
CA ARG A 360 7.43 -15.71 9.29
C ARG A 360 6.41 -16.26 10.30
N SER A 361 6.48 -15.81 11.55
CA SER A 361 5.57 -16.22 12.60
C SER A 361 4.24 -15.46 12.50
N SER A 362 3.16 -16.13 12.91
CA SER A 362 1.84 -15.49 13.03
C SER A 362 1.92 -14.26 13.94
N LEU A 363 1.02 -13.29 13.77
CA LEU A 363 1.07 -12.07 14.59
C LEU A 363 1.00 -12.36 16.10
N TYR A 364 0.24 -13.35 16.55
CA TYR A 364 0.15 -13.69 17.97
C TYR A 364 1.44 -14.31 18.50
N GLU A 365 2.04 -15.22 17.74
CA GLU A 365 3.32 -15.81 18.11
C GLU A 365 4.43 -14.75 18.08
N ARG A 366 4.45 -13.89 17.04
CA ARG A 366 5.35 -12.74 16.95
C ARG A 366 5.18 -11.80 18.14
N MET A 367 3.93 -11.56 18.57
CA MET A 367 3.60 -10.85 19.81
C MET A 367 4.34 -11.40 21.02
N ASP A 368 4.28 -12.71 21.19
CA ASP A 368 4.92 -13.33 22.34
C ASP A 368 6.46 -13.33 22.19
N LEU A 369 7.00 -13.53 20.98
CA LEU A 369 8.44 -13.53 20.69
C LEU A 369 9.13 -12.20 20.98
N ILE A 370 8.62 -11.06 20.48
CA ILE A 370 9.28 -9.77 20.79
C ILE A 370 8.98 -9.35 22.25
N ILE A 371 7.90 -9.83 22.91
CA ILE A 371 7.69 -9.57 24.35
C ILE A 371 8.79 -10.26 25.15
N GLN A 372 9.09 -11.50 24.78
CA GLN A 372 10.16 -12.32 25.36
C GLN A 372 11.56 -11.89 24.91
N LYS A 373 11.69 -10.94 23.98
CA LYS A 373 12.96 -10.55 23.34
C LYS A 373 13.70 -11.76 22.76
N ALA A 374 12.96 -12.69 22.16
CA ALA A 374 13.52 -13.87 21.54
C ALA A 374 14.51 -13.49 20.42
N LYS A 375 15.66 -14.16 20.37
CA LYS A 375 16.60 -14.02 19.27
C LYS A 375 15.92 -14.46 17.95
N PRO A 376 16.19 -13.79 16.83
CA PRO A 376 15.73 -14.23 15.52
C PRO A 376 16.13 -15.68 15.25
N ARG A 377 15.23 -16.44 14.64
CA ARG A 377 15.51 -17.81 14.19
C ARG A 377 16.14 -17.75 12.82
N LEU A 378 17.44 -18.00 12.75
CA LEU A 378 18.18 -18.21 11.50
C LEU A 378 17.84 -19.60 10.94
N GLN A 379 17.92 -19.73 9.62
CA GLN A 379 17.92 -21.02 8.93
C GLN A 379 19.34 -21.60 8.91
N ASP A 380 19.47 -22.93 8.79
CA ASP A 380 20.77 -23.59 8.72
C ASP A 380 21.61 -23.05 7.54
N ASP A 381 20.95 -22.72 6.42
CA ASP A 381 21.57 -22.14 5.23
C ASP A 381 21.85 -20.62 5.33
N ASP A 382 21.63 -19.99 6.50
CA ASP A 382 22.03 -18.59 6.73
C ASP A 382 23.50 -18.46 7.16
N GLU A 383 24.14 -19.55 7.59
CA GLU A 383 25.56 -19.57 7.95
C GLU A 383 26.47 -19.61 6.71
N ILE A 384 26.76 -18.44 6.13
CA ILE A 384 27.70 -18.29 5.01
C ILE A 384 29.03 -17.68 5.47
N SER A 385 30.16 -18.13 4.90
CA SER A 385 31.47 -17.59 5.25
C SER A 385 31.83 -16.34 4.44
N HIS A 386 32.74 -15.51 4.96
CA HIS A 386 33.30 -14.38 4.21
C HIS A 386 33.98 -14.83 2.91
N LEU A 387 34.54 -16.04 2.89
CA LEU A 387 35.17 -16.62 1.71
C LEU A 387 34.11 -16.95 0.64
N ASP A 388 32.95 -17.50 1.03
CA ASP A 388 31.86 -17.79 0.09
C ASP A 388 31.34 -16.52 -0.58
N ILE A 389 31.17 -15.45 0.22
CA ILE A 389 30.76 -14.13 -0.29
C ILE A 389 31.78 -13.59 -1.29
N TYR A 390 33.07 -13.64 -0.95
CA TYR A 390 34.14 -13.17 -1.81
C TYR A 390 34.18 -13.95 -3.13
N LEU A 391 34.23 -15.28 -3.07
CA LEU A 391 34.30 -16.14 -4.26
C LEU A 391 33.10 -15.92 -5.18
N LYS A 392 31.88 -15.83 -4.64
CA LYS A 392 30.68 -15.58 -5.46
C LYS A 392 30.62 -14.19 -6.06
N THR A 393 31.20 -13.20 -5.39
CA THR A 393 31.32 -11.84 -5.92
C THR A 393 32.33 -11.80 -7.08
N GLU A 394 33.49 -12.44 -6.93
CA GLU A 394 34.50 -12.54 -7.99
C GLU A 394 33.99 -13.33 -9.20
N ASP A 395 33.30 -14.45 -8.97
CA ASP A 395 32.64 -15.23 -10.04
C ASP A 395 31.66 -14.35 -10.85
N PHE A 396 30.86 -13.55 -10.14
CA PHE A 396 29.92 -12.63 -10.77
C PHE A 396 30.64 -11.55 -11.61
N LEU A 397 31.69 -10.92 -11.06
CA LEU A 397 32.46 -9.89 -11.76
C LEU A 397 33.16 -10.44 -12.99
N SER A 398 33.76 -11.64 -12.89
CA SER A 398 34.37 -12.34 -14.03
C SER A 398 33.35 -12.61 -15.14
N ARG A 399 32.15 -13.06 -14.78
CA ARG A 399 31.03 -13.24 -15.72
C ARG A 399 30.61 -11.91 -16.36
N MET A 400 30.51 -10.84 -15.59
CA MET A 400 30.17 -9.51 -16.12
C MET A 400 31.23 -8.98 -17.07
N GLN A 401 32.51 -9.25 -16.82
CA GLN A 401 33.61 -8.84 -17.70
C GLN A 401 33.46 -9.45 -19.11
N GLN A 402 33.03 -10.71 -19.18
CA GLN A 402 32.80 -11.39 -20.45
C GLN A 402 31.57 -10.85 -21.20
N LEU A 403 30.53 -10.43 -20.48
CA LEU A 403 29.26 -9.99 -21.07
C LEU A 403 29.23 -8.49 -21.44
N LEU A 404 29.82 -7.62 -20.63
CA LEU A 404 29.76 -6.17 -20.77
C LEU A 404 31.07 -5.54 -21.26
N GLY A 405 32.19 -6.26 -21.17
CA GLY A 405 33.53 -5.72 -21.43
C GLY A 405 34.06 -4.83 -20.29
N GLN A 406 35.25 -4.27 -20.49
CA GLN A 406 35.90 -3.32 -19.57
C GLN A 406 36.08 -1.96 -20.27
N PRO A 407 35.96 -0.82 -19.54
CA PRO A 407 35.64 -0.70 -18.11
C PRO A 407 34.17 -0.96 -17.80
N PHE A 408 33.89 -1.50 -16.60
CA PHE A 408 32.50 -1.62 -16.13
C PHE A 408 31.82 -0.25 -15.96
N PRO A 409 30.51 -0.15 -16.24
CA PRO A 409 29.71 0.97 -15.78
C PRO A 409 29.83 1.12 -14.26
N LEU A 410 30.03 2.35 -13.78
CA LEU A 410 30.23 2.67 -12.37
C LEU A 410 29.10 2.12 -11.48
N GLN A 411 27.86 2.18 -11.96
CA GLN A 411 26.67 1.73 -11.26
C GLN A 411 26.72 0.24 -10.88
N ILE A 412 27.29 -0.59 -11.76
CA ILE A 412 27.44 -2.03 -11.50
C ILE A 412 28.45 -2.26 -10.38
N ASN A 413 29.62 -1.61 -10.45
CA ASN A 413 30.66 -1.74 -9.44
C ASN A 413 30.17 -1.26 -8.06
N GLU A 414 29.49 -0.12 -7.99
CA GLU A 414 28.95 0.43 -6.75
C GLU A 414 27.92 -0.52 -6.12
N LYS A 415 27.00 -1.08 -6.92
CA LYS A 415 25.98 -2.02 -6.42
C LYS A 415 26.56 -3.36 -5.99
N VAL A 416 27.51 -3.91 -6.73
CA VAL A 416 28.18 -5.16 -6.34
C VAL A 416 28.92 -4.96 -5.01
N CYS A 417 29.65 -3.85 -4.87
CA CYS A 417 30.30 -3.50 -3.61
C CYS A 417 29.29 -3.36 -2.47
N MET A 418 28.17 -2.66 -2.71
CA MET A 418 27.09 -2.52 -1.72
C MET A 418 26.52 -3.88 -1.29
N ILE A 419 26.21 -4.77 -2.24
CA ILE A 419 25.68 -6.11 -1.95
C ILE A 419 26.68 -6.92 -1.13
N GLN A 420 27.97 -6.88 -1.49
CA GLN A 420 29.03 -7.55 -0.73
C GLN A 420 29.07 -7.04 0.71
N GLN A 421 29.02 -5.72 0.92
CA GLN A 421 28.97 -5.14 2.27
C GLN A 421 27.71 -5.54 3.04
N LEU A 422 26.54 -5.58 2.38
CA LEU A 422 25.29 -6.02 3.02
C LEU A 422 25.39 -7.46 3.50
N PHE A 423 25.95 -8.37 2.70
CA PHE A 423 26.18 -9.75 3.13
C PHE A 423 27.11 -9.82 4.36
N LEU A 424 28.24 -9.11 4.33
CA LEU A 424 29.20 -9.09 5.45
C LEU A 424 28.58 -8.54 6.75
N ILE A 425 27.71 -7.53 6.64
CA ILE A 425 26.99 -6.99 7.80
C ILE A 425 26.02 -8.02 8.36
N PHE A 426 25.28 -8.73 7.49
CA PHE A 426 24.23 -9.66 7.93
C PHE A 426 24.79 -10.99 8.46
N THR A 427 25.97 -11.42 8.01
CA THR A 427 26.67 -12.57 8.61
C THR A 427 27.25 -12.28 10.00
N ALA A 428 27.43 -11.00 10.35
CA ALA A 428 27.99 -10.58 11.63
C ALA A 428 26.93 -10.37 12.73
N THR A 429 25.63 -10.37 12.39
CA THR A 429 24.49 -10.17 13.30
C THR A 429 23.86 -11.47 13.73
#